data_AF-A0A937V7Q2-F1
#
_entry.id   AF-A0A937V7Q2-F1
#
_cell.length_a   1.000
_cell.length_b   1.000
_cell.length_c   1.000
_cell.angle_alpha   90.00
_cell.angle_beta   90.00
_cell.angle_gamma   90.00
#
_symmetry.space_group_name_H-M   'P 1'
#
loop_
_entity.id
_entity.type
_entity.pdbx_description
1 polymer ?
#
loop_
_entity_poly.entity_id
_entity_poly.type
_entity_poly.pdbx_seq_one_letter_code
_entity_poly.pdbx_strand_id
1 'polypeptide(L)'
;MRLACIGAQNTGKTTFIKEFIKRYPDYKTPVETYRDIIKKRKLKINREGTIANQWIIFDSIVKQYTEEQPENVIFDRSPLDAFIYTVYIAGNDEGLHDMYEQAVACMKTLDCILWFPAKGNDFPIKKDGLRDTDPEYRIKI
;
A
#
# COMPACT_ATOMS: atom_id res chain seq x y z
N MET A 1 11.75 10.55 11.17
CA MET A 1 11.94 9.21 10.61
C MET A 1 10.75 8.78 9.74
N ARG A 2 11.02 8.05 8.66
CA ARG A 2 10.05 7.60 7.66
C ARG A 2 10.01 6.07 7.63
N LEU A 3 8.89 5.49 8.05
CA LEU A 3 8.67 4.05 8.14
C LEU A 3 7.60 3.60 7.14
N ALA A 4 7.77 2.47 6.48
CA ALA A 4 6.70 1.88 5.66
C ALA A 4 6.34 0.47 6.11
N CYS A 5 5.04 0.21 6.29
CA CYS A 5 4.52 -1.14 6.46
C CYS A 5 4.13 -1.73 5.10
N ILE A 6 4.84 -2.76 4.63
CA ILE A 6 4.64 -3.38 3.31
C ILE A 6 4.08 -4.80 3.41
N GLY A 7 3.38 -5.24 2.36
CA GLY A 7 2.90 -6.62 2.17
C GLY A 7 1.45 -6.74 1.71
N ALA A 8 0.99 -7.96 1.53
CA ALA A 8 -0.35 -8.29 1.03
C ALA A 8 -1.50 -7.75 1.91
N GLN A 9 -2.73 -7.77 1.38
CA GLN A 9 -3.93 -7.48 2.16
C GLN A 9 -4.09 -8.47 3.33
N ASN A 10 -4.77 -8.02 4.40
CA ASN A 10 -5.11 -8.85 5.58
C ASN A 10 -3.92 -9.47 6.34
N THR A 11 -2.75 -8.81 6.35
CA THR A 11 -1.58 -9.26 7.14
C THR A 11 -1.39 -8.55 8.48
N GLY A 12 -2.41 -7.82 8.97
CA GLY A 12 -2.37 -7.13 10.27
C GLY A 12 -1.76 -5.73 10.28
N LYS A 13 -1.20 -5.22 9.16
CA LYS A 13 -0.59 -3.88 9.04
C LYS A 13 -1.39 -2.74 9.67
N THR A 14 -2.63 -2.55 9.23
CA THR A 14 -3.46 -1.46 9.74
C THR A 14 -3.73 -1.60 11.25
N THR A 15 -3.77 -2.82 11.79
CA THR A 15 -3.88 -3.05 13.25
C THR A 15 -2.57 -2.67 13.94
N PHE A 16 -1.43 -3.10 13.41
CA PHE A 16 -0.12 -2.73 13.91
C PHE A 16 0.08 -1.22 13.95
N ILE A 17 -0.20 -0.51 12.84
CA ILE A 17 -0.04 0.95 12.75
C ILE A 17 -0.87 1.67 13.81
N LYS A 18 -2.11 1.21 14.05
CA LYS A 18 -2.98 1.77 15.10
C LYS A 18 -2.38 1.62 16.50
N GLU A 19 -1.88 0.44 16.83
CA GLU A 19 -1.24 0.21 18.14
C GLU A 19 0.12 0.90 18.25
N PHE A 20 0.86 0.99 17.15
CA PHE A 20 2.13 1.70 17.07
C PHE A 20 1.94 3.19 17.38
N ILE A 21 0.99 3.86 16.74
CA ILE A 21 0.71 5.29 17.00
C ILE A 21 0.21 5.52 18.43
N LYS A 22 -0.57 4.60 19.00
CA LYS A 22 -0.95 4.70 20.42
C LYS A 22 0.26 4.65 21.35
N ARG A 23 1.25 3.83 21.01
CA ARG A 23 2.49 3.66 21.82
C ARG A 23 3.51 4.77 21.57
N TYR A 24 3.53 5.33 20.36
CA TYR A 24 4.44 6.36 19.85
C TYR A 24 3.62 7.50 19.20
N PRO A 25 3.00 8.38 20.01
CA PRO A 25 2.03 9.38 19.54
C PRO A 25 2.64 10.52 18.69
N ASP A 26 3.97 10.64 18.71
CA ASP A 26 4.76 11.52 17.87
C ASP A 26 4.76 11.07 16.40
N TYR A 27 4.55 9.79 16.12
CA TYR A 27 4.34 9.29 14.76
C TYR A 27 2.95 9.61 14.23
N LYS A 28 2.88 9.94 12.94
CA LYS A 28 1.64 10.18 12.20
C LYS A 28 1.51 9.28 10.98
N THR A 29 0.29 9.12 10.50
CA THR A 29 0.00 8.58 9.16
C THR A 29 -0.35 9.74 8.21
N PRO A 30 -0.21 9.55 6.89
CA PRO A 30 -0.71 10.52 5.91
C PRO A 30 -2.18 10.87 6.15
N VAL A 31 -2.54 12.14 5.90
CA VAL A 31 -3.90 12.68 6.13
C VAL A 31 -4.91 12.11 5.15
N GLU A 32 -4.57 12.08 3.85
CA GLU A 32 -5.36 11.43 2.82
C GLU A 32 -4.67 10.13 2.40
N THR A 33 -5.43 9.03 2.40
CA THR A 33 -4.93 7.72 2.02
C THR A 33 -5.40 7.32 0.63
N TYR A 34 -4.75 6.31 0.04
CA TYR A 34 -5.19 5.73 -1.23
C TYR A 34 -6.64 5.19 -1.16
N ARG A 35 -7.12 4.83 0.04
CA ARG A 35 -8.50 4.37 0.27
C ARG A 35 -9.52 5.49 0.08
N ASP A 36 -9.13 6.71 0.44
CA ASP A 36 -9.98 7.89 0.27
C ASP A 36 -10.12 8.21 -1.23
N ILE A 37 -9.02 8.09 -2.00
CA ILE A 37 -9.04 8.21 -3.46
C ILE A 37 -9.91 7.14 -4.11
N ILE A 38 -9.79 5.87 -3.69
CA ILE A 38 -10.64 4.77 -4.20
C ILE A 38 -12.12 5.09 -4.00
N LYS A 39 -12.50 5.53 -2.79
CA LYS A 39 -13.90 5.87 -2.47
C LYS A 39 -14.37 7.09 -3.25
N LYS A 40 -13.58 8.17 -3.25
CA LYS A 40 -13.89 9.46 -3.90
C LYS A 40 -14.09 9.31 -5.40
N ARG A 41 -13.25 8.48 -6.05
CA ARG A 41 -13.30 8.25 -7.51
C ARG A 41 -14.07 6.99 -7.91
N LYS A 42 -14.64 6.25 -6.95
CA LYS A 42 -15.35 4.97 -7.16
C LYS A 42 -14.53 3.98 -8.02
N LEU A 43 -13.25 3.87 -7.72
CA LEU A 43 -12.34 3.02 -8.51
C LEU A 43 -12.67 1.55 -8.31
N LYS A 44 -12.68 0.79 -9.40
CA LYS A 44 -12.69 -0.67 -9.32
C LYS A 44 -11.30 -1.16 -8.93
N ILE A 45 -11.22 -2.09 -8.00
CA ILE A 45 -9.98 -2.58 -7.40
C ILE A 45 -9.98 -4.11 -7.31
N ASN A 46 -8.85 -4.70 -6.87
CA ASN A 46 -8.62 -6.14 -6.81
C ASN A 46 -8.84 -6.77 -8.20
N ARG A 47 -9.63 -7.86 -8.28
CA ARG A 47 -9.90 -8.59 -9.53
C ARG A 47 -10.62 -7.78 -10.60
N GLU A 48 -11.32 -6.72 -10.21
CA GLU A 48 -12.05 -5.84 -11.12
C GLU A 48 -11.24 -4.58 -11.48
N GLY A 49 -10.00 -4.48 -10.99
CA GLY A 49 -9.12 -3.36 -11.26
C GLY A 49 -8.71 -3.28 -12.73
N THR A 50 -8.51 -2.06 -13.21
CA THR A 50 -7.93 -1.77 -14.52
C THR A 50 -6.54 -1.17 -14.34
N ILE A 51 -5.70 -1.24 -15.38
CA ILE A 51 -4.37 -0.60 -15.38
C ILE A 51 -4.48 0.90 -15.03
N ALA A 52 -5.43 1.60 -15.64
CA ALA A 52 -5.69 3.01 -15.34
C ALA A 52 -6.03 3.27 -13.87
N ASN A 53 -6.85 2.41 -13.24
CA ASN A 53 -7.15 2.53 -11.81
C ASN A 53 -5.92 2.28 -10.94
N GLN A 54 -5.04 1.35 -11.34
CA GLN A 54 -3.80 1.08 -10.63
C GLN A 54 -2.83 2.26 -10.69
N TRP A 55 -2.69 2.92 -11.85
CA TRP A 55 -1.94 4.18 -11.95
C TRP A 55 -2.47 5.26 -11.02
N ILE A 56 -3.79 5.46 -10.95
CA ILE A 56 -4.39 6.44 -10.04
C ILE A 56 -4.07 6.12 -8.56
N ILE A 57 -4.09 4.83 -8.19
CA ILE A 57 -3.74 4.38 -6.84
C ILE A 57 -2.25 4.57 -6.57
N PHE A 58 -1.40 4.19 -7.53
CA PHE A 58 0.05 4.35 -7.45
C PHE A 58 0.44 5.81 -7.25
N ASP A 59 -0.06 6.72 -8.10
CA ASP A 59 0.20 8.16 -8.01
C ASP A 59 -0.25 8.73 -6.67
N SER A 60 -1.39 8.28 -6.14
CA SER A 60 -1.88 8.69 -4.82
C SER A 60 -0.91 8.29 -3.71
N ILE A 61 -0.26 7.13 -3.82
CA ILE A 61 0.69 6.65 -2.82
C ILE A 61 2.03 7.36 -3.01
N VAL A 62 2.52 7.53 -4.24
CA VAL A 62 3.74 8.31 -4.54
C VAL A 62 3.64 9.71 -3.96
N LYS A 63 2.51 10.39 -4.11
CA LYS A 63 2.29 11.73 -3.51
C LYS A 63 2.52 11.75 -2.01
N GLN A 64 2.06 10.73 -1.27
CA GLN A 64 2.31 10.65 0.18
C GLN A 64 3.81 10.55 0.51
N TYR A 65 4.61 9.99 -0.40
CA TYR A 65 6.04 9.83 -0.21
C TYR A 65 6.83 11.07 -0.65
N THR A 66 6.34 11.82 -1.63
CA THR A 66 7.04 12.99 -2.20
C THR A 66 6.63 14.33 -1.59
N GLU A 67 5.40 14.44 -1.08
CA GLU A 67 4.93 15.66 -0.41
C GLU A 67 5.56 15.81 0.97
N GLU A 68 5.59 17.04 1.48
CA GLU A 68 6.07 17.34 2.83
C GLU A 68 5.25 16.55 3.85
N GLN A 69 5.94 15.73 4.63
CA GLN A 69 5.34 14.90 5.68
C GLN A 69 5.83 15.36 7.05
N PRO A 70 5.08 15.03 8.12
CA PRO A 70 5.58 15.19 9.49
C PRO A 70 6.94 14.52 9.68
N GLU A 71 7.72 15.02 10.64
CA GLU A 71 9.06 14.51 10.94
C GLU A 71 9.06 12.99 11.15
N ASN A 72 8.10 12.46 11.92
CA ASN A 72 7.91 11.03 12.17
C ASN A 72 6.63 10.52 11.50
N VAL A 73 6.79 9.72 10.43
CA VAL A 73 5.69 9.21 9.63
C VAL A 73 5.77 7.70 9.45
N ILE A 74 4.63 7.03 9.55
CA ILE A 74 4.46 5.61 9.24
C ILE A 74 3.39 5.43 8.15
N PHE A 75 3.80 4.84 7.03
CA PHE A 75 2.94 4.62 5.86
C PHE A 75 2.25 3.25 5.92
N ASP A 76 0.94 3.22 5.64
CA ASP A 76 0.17 1.98 5.38
C ASP A 76 0.24 1.69 3.88
N ARG A 77 1.19 0.82 3.49
CA ARG A 77 1.66 0.51 2.12
C ARG A 77 2.71 1.47 1.56
N SER A 78 3.42 0.98 0.54
CA SER A 78 4.36 1.75 -0.26
C SER A 78 4.03 1.76 -1.74
N PRO A 79 4.65 2.64 -2.54
CA PRO A 79 4.57 2.58 -3.99
C PRO A 79 4.99 1.22 -4.55
N LEU A 80 5.89 0.51 -3.88
CA LEU A 80 6.29 -0.84 -4.27
C LEU A 80 5.13 -1.84 -4.09
N ASP A 81 4.34 -1.74 -3.02
CA ASP A 81 3.14 -2.57 -2.90
C ASP A 81 2.20 -2.33 -4.09
N ALA A 82 1.93 -1.06 -4.41
CA ALA A 82 1.04 -0.70 -5.52
C ALA A 82 1.57 -1.19 -6.87
N PHE A 83 2.88 -1.07 -7.11
CA PHE A 83 3.52 -1.63 -8.30
C PHE A 83 3.29 -3.15 -8.44
N ILE A 84 3.46 -3.93 -7.36
CA ILE A 84 3.22 -5.38 -7.40
C ILE A 84 1.76 -5.70 -7.73
N TYR A 85 0.80 -4.96 -7.18
CA TYR A 85 -0.61 -5.08 -7.57
C TYR A 85 -0.83 -4.75 -9.05
N THR A 86 -0.16 -3.72 -9.58
CA THR A 86 -0.22 -3.37 -11.00
C THR A 86 0.33 -4.49 -11.87
N VAL A 87 1.51 -5.03 -11.56
CA VAL A 87 2.11 -6.16 -12.30
C VAL A 87 1.17 -7.34 -12.37
N TYR A 88 0.51 -7.68 -11.24
CA TYR A 88 -0.45 -8.78 -11.20
C TYR A 88 -1.66 -8.57 -12.12
N ILE A 89 -2.13 -7.33 -12.29
CA ILE A 89 -3.29 -6.99 -13.13
C ILE A 89 -2.90 -6.76 -14.59
N ALA A 90 -1.77 -6.10 -14.83
CA ALA A 90 -1.35 -5.60 -16.14
C ALA A 90 -0.58 -6.64 -16.97
N GLY A 91 0.08 -7.62 -16.33
CA GLY A 91 1.01 -8.50 -17.03
C GLY A 91 2.24 -7.73 -17.51
N ASN A 92 2.52 -7.76 -18.83
CA ASN A 92 3.64 -7.03 -19.44
C ASN A 92 3.14 -5.74 -20.11
N ASP A 93 3.11 -4.64 -19.35
CA ASP A 93 2.79 -3.29 -19.84
C ASP A 93 4.06 -2.42 -19.85
N GLU A 94 4.25 -1.60 -20.88
CA GLU A 94 5.45 -0.76 -21.05
C GLU A 94 5.63 0.26 -19.91
N GLY A 95 4.54 0.75 -19.32
CA GLY A 95 4.57 1.72 -18.22
C GLY A 95 5.04 1.14 -16.88
N LEU A 96 5.19 -0.19 -16.77
CA LEU A 96 5.67 -0.83 -15.54
C LEU A 96 7.11 -0.45 -15.21
N HIS A 97 7.94 -0.14 -16.21
CA HIS A 97 9.31 0.28 -15.96
C HIS A 97 9.36 1.61 -15.20
N ASP A 98 8.66 2.63 -15.70
CA ASP A 98 8.58 3.94 -15.07
C ASP A 98 7.97 3.86 -13.66
N MET A 99 6.92 3.05 -13.50
CA MET A 99 6.29 2.81 -12.20
C MET A 99 7.29 2.17 -11.21
N TYR A 100 8.08 1.21 -11.67
CA TYR A 100 9.11 0.56 -10.85
C TYR A 100 10.20 1.56 -10.42
N GLU A 101 10.71 2.38 -11.34
CA GLU A 101 11.75 3.37 -11.03
C GLU A 101 11.27 4.38 -9.98
N GLN A 102 10.04 4.89 -10.16
CA GLN A 102 9.42 5.79 -9.18
C GLN A 102 9.18 5.10 -7.83
N ALA A 103 8.76 3.84 -7.84
CA ALA A 103 8.57 3.08 -6.61
C ALA A 103 9.89 2.94 -5.84
N VAL A 104 10.96 2.52 -6.52
CA VAL A 104 12.29 2.39 -5.94
C VAL A 104 12.82 3.73 -5.42
N ALA A 105 12.62 4.82 -6.16
CA ALA A 105 13.01 6.16 -5.73
C ALA A 105 12.31 6.54 -4.41
N CYS A 106 11.01 6.28 -4.27
CA CYS A 106 10.28 6.52 -3.04
C CYS A 106 10.78 5.65 -1.88
N MET A 107 11.06 4.37 -2.16
CA MET A 107 11.55 3.43 -1.14
C MET A 107 12.91 3.84 -0.56
N LYS A 108 13.77 4.48 -1.36
CA LYS A 108 15.07 5.01 -0.91
C LYS A 108 14.95 6.17 0.09
N THR A 109 13.77 6.78 0.25
CA THR A 109 13.52 7.84 1.23
C THR A 109 13.16 7.31 2.62
N LEU A 110 13.01 5.99 2.77
CA LEU A 110 12.61 5.37 4.03
C LEU A 110 13.82 5.07 4.91
N ASP A 111 13.67 5.30 6.21
CA ASP A 111 14.63 4.87 7.22
C ASP A 111 14.47 3.39 7.56
N CYS A 112 13.25 2.84 7.45
CA CYS A 112 12.96 1.44 7.76
C CYS A 112 11.74 0.92 7.00
N ILE A 113 11.82 -0.36 6.61
CA ILE A 113 10.76 -1.11 5.96
C ILE A 113 10.33 -2.23 6.90
N LEU A 114 9.06 -2.22 7.31
CA LEU A 114 8.43 -3.24 8.12
C LEU A 114 7.63 -4.18 7.20
N TRP A 115 8.16 -5.36 6.95
CA TRP A 115 7.53 -6.34 6.06
C TRP A 115 6.59 -7.29 6.82
N PHE A 116 5.36 -7.40 6.32
CA PHE A 116 4.32 -8.26 6.88
C PHE A 116 4.01 -9.42 5.90
N PRO A 117 4.63 -10.60 6.08
CA PRO A 117 4.48 -11.70 5.15
C PRO A 117 3.04 -12.25 5.14
N ALA A 118 2.60 -12.69 3.96
CA ALA A 118 1.29 -13.30 3.78
C ALA A 118 1.25 -14.75 4.30
N LYS A 119 2.31 -15.52 4.04
CA LYS A 119 2.48 -16.92 4.47
C LYS A 119 2.91 -16.98 5.94
N GLY A 120 2.35 -17.94 6.69
CA GLY A 120 2.65 -18.13 8.11
C GLY A 120 2.00 -17.10 9.03
N ASN A 121 0.96 -16.43 8.54
CA ASN A 121 0.29 -15.36 9.26
C ASN A 121 -1.22 -15.65 9.41
N ASP A 122 -1.62 -16.00 10.63
CA ASP A 122 -2.97 -16.44 11.01
C ASP A 122 -3.96 -15.28 11.22
N PHE A 123 -3.65 -14.06 10.76
CA PHE A 123 -4.62 -12.97 10.85
C PHE A 123 -5.91 -13.31 10.08
N PRO A 124 -7.08 -13.15 10.71
CA PRO A 124 -8.36 -13.46 10.08
C PRO A 124 -8.63 -12.51 8.91
N ILE A 125 -9.15 -13.08 7.82
CA ILE A 125 -9.60 -12.30 6.67
C ILE A 125 -10.83 -11.49 7.10
N LYS A 126 -10.71 -10.15 7.05
CA LYS A 126 -11.83 -9.24 7.32
C LYS A 126 -12.38 -8.69 6.02
N LYS A 127 -13.69 -8.78 5.84
CA LYS A 127 -14.42 -8.12 4.76
C LYS A 127 -14.68 -6.67 5.16
N ASP A 128 -13.85 -5.74 4.67
CA ASP A 128 -13.97 -4.29 4.92
C ASP A 128 -14.52 -3.51 3.71
N GLY A 129 -14.98 -4.22 2.68
CA GLY A 129 -15.48 -3.66 1.42
C GLY A 129 -14.41 -3.17 0.45
N LEU A 130 -13.13 -3.12 0.86
CA LEU A 130 -12.00 -2.75 0.01
C LEU A 130 -11.09 -3.94 -0.28
N ARG A 131 -11.00 -4.90 0.64
CA ARG A 131 -10.09 -6.04 0.51
C ARG A 131 -10.75 -7.25 -0.13
N ASP A 132 -9.98 -7.94 -0.97
CA ASP A 132 -10.35 -9.26 -1.45
C ASP A 132 -10.33 -10.25 -0.27
N THR A 133 -11.32 -11.15 -0.25
CA THR A 133 -11.50 -12.13 0.82
C THR A 133 -10.98 -13.51 0.45
N ASP A 134 -10.50 -13.71 -0.77
CA ASP A 134 -9.97 -14.99 -1.23
C ASP A 134 -8.53 -15.22 -0.71
N PRO A 135 -8.30 -16.30 0.07
CA PRO A 135 -6.97 -16.68 0.53
C PRO A 135 -5.96 -16.94 -0.60
N GLU A 136 -6.37 -17.48 -1.75
CA GLU A 136 -5.46 -17.76 -2.87
C GLU A 136 -4.97 -16.48 -3.53
N TYR A 137 -5.86 -15.50 -3.70
CA TYR A 137 -5.49 -14.19 -4.23
C TYR A 137 -4.47 -13.50 -3.31
N ARG A 138 -4.62 -13.64 -1.99
CA ARG A 138 -3.67 -13.11 -1.00
C ARG A 138 -2.27 -13.73 -1.11
N ILE A 139 -2.15 -14.98 -1.55
CA ILE A 139 -0.86 -15.68 -1.68
C ILE A 139 -0.17 -15.35 -3.02
N LYS A 140 -0.96 -15.08 -4.07
CA LYS A 140 -0.45 -14.81 -5.42
C LYS A 140 0.10 -13.39 -5.61
N ILE A 141 -0.29 -12.46 -4.74
CA ILE A 141 0.16 -11.05 -4.69
C ILE A 141 1.21 -10.84 -3.60
#